data_AF-A0AA37BBG9-F1
#
_entry.id   AF-A0AA37BBG9-F1
#
_cell.length_a   1.000
_cell.length_b   1.000
_cell.length_c   1.000
_cell.angle_alpha   90.00
_cell.angle_beta   90.00
_cell.angle_gamma   90.00
#
_symmetry.space_group_name_H-M   'P 1'
#
loop_
_entity.id
_entity.type
_entity.pdbx_description
1 polymer ?
#
loop_
_entity_poly.entity_id
_entity_poly.type
_entity_poly.pdbx_seq_one_letter_code
_entity_poly.pdbx_strand_id
1 'polypeptide(L)'
;MRRLGTALALLGGLALAVAAMPAALAHEHPSGITDLVTPAVVRVEATAKVDITLLDHLGELVHVERSYEVPIGSGTGTVVNPDGAVVTLTRVVETGKDVAVYAANRIFAEHHKVKIPDDFERHKLSDDRLDHHLQECYPPKSSTATCIADVSTEIRIFPNIAPADAEGFRAEIARAGDGPDSPAVLVPVGRADGGAGMPTAPLAAKVPDKEGSPVAVAGFTGRPAADRPETVEIAHLQAGGAGDGGRRFKDPEGKADEPVKLGALVDKGLLGGPVIEDKKGEVVGLLVGGGKEARMIGVREITTALAEAKVPARRGPIDAAFEQALTRFHTEYYGDAVPAFQRVLELYPGHVVAAAHLKTAQAKRGTAEDEGTKRAAAADEDAGGGGVPLWPFLAGGGVLVAAVAAGALLLWRRGAAQDPDPAEAGTVETGVPVPEPPVAIPRRPPVDEGANPTVVVGRSFPALPKIAPGDPPTGPGGPSAAPGGPSTGPGRPVLVARDPGRPEGTAPNGGDTAAGAAGAGAGAAGTNPGAAVQKYCTACGMRLGHAHRFCGFCGHPAEA
;
A
#
# COMPACT_ATOMS: atom_id res chain seq x y z
N MET A 1 69.25 -67.05 3.27
CA MET A 1 70.34 -66.13 3.68
C MET A 1 69.91 -64.71 3.35
N ARG A 2 70.12 -63.76 4.28
CA ARG A 2 70.38 -62.29 4.16
C ARG A 2 69.80 -61.54 2.94
N ARG A 3 69.29 -60.30 3.00
CA ARG A 3 69.04 -59.25 4.01
C ARG A 3 68.31 -58.13 3.25
N LEU A 4 67.50 -57.34 3.98
CA LEU A 4 67.16 -55.91 3.85
C LEU A 4 67.03 -55.24 2.46
N GLY A 5 65.97 -54.42 2.33
CA GLY A 5 66.14 -53.07 1.78
C GLY A 5 64.91 -52.41 1.16
N THR A 6 64.32 -51.46 1.90
CA THR A 6 63.77 -50.17 1.45
C THR A 6 62.49 -50.10 0.58
N ALA A 7 61.44 -49.63 1.26
CA ALA A 7 60.36 -48.71 0.88
C ALA A 7 60.44 -47.98 -0.48
N LEU A 8 59.28 -47.91 -1.17
CA LEU A 8 58.71 -46.64 -1.64
C LEU A 8 57.19 -46.77 -1.76
N ALA A 9 56.47 -45.90 -1.07
CA ALA A 9 55.03 -45.75 -1.14
C ALA A 9 54.63 -45.02 -2.43
N LEU A 10 53.65 -45.56 -3.17
CA LEU A 10 52.93 -44.85 -4.23
C LEU A 10 51.45 -44.84 -3.86
N LEU A 11 51.08 -43.87 -3.02
CA LEU A 11 49.72 -43.36 -2.88
C LEU A 11 49.49 -42.35 -4.00
N GLY A 12 48.99 -42.83 -5.14
CA GLY A 12 48.45 -41.98 -6.20
C GLY A 12 47.02 -41.60 -5.83
N GLY A 13 46.86 -40.43 -5.21
CA GLY A 13 45.57 -39.85 -4.86
C GLY A 13 44.77 -39.47 -6.12
N LEU A 14 43.60 -40.09 -6.28
CA LEU A 14 42.58 -39.66 -7.21
C LEU A 14 41.82 -38.48 -6.55
N ALA A 15 42.28 -37.26 -6.79
CA ALA A 15 41.54 -36.07 -6.43
C ALA A 15 40.33 -35.94 -7.37
N LEU A 16 39.15 -36.34 -6.90
CA LEU A 16 37.88 -35.88 -7.47
C LEU A 16 37.80 -34.37 -7.25
N ALA A 17 38.20 -33.60 -8.27
CA ALA A 17 37.77 -32.22 -8.40
C ALA A 17 36.27 -32.24 -8.71
N VAL A 18 35.45 -32.26 -7.66
CA VAL A 18 34.07 -31.79 -7.75
C VAL A 18 34.18 -30.31 -8.07
N ALA A 19 34.06 -29.98 -9.35
CA ALA A 19 33.82 -28.61 -9.77
C ALA A 19 32.50 -28.19 -9.12
N ALA A 20 32.61 -27.48 -8.00
CA ALA A 20 31.53 -26.66 -7.48
C ALA A 20 31.25 -25.62 -8.57
N MET A 21 30.30 -25.95 -9.45
CA MET A 21 29.67 -24.96 -10.30
C MET A 21 29.14 -23.89 -9.34
N PRO A 22 29.57 -22.62 -9.45
CA PRO A 22 28.93 -21.56 -8.69
C PRO A 22 27.45 -21.60 -9.07
N ALA A 23 26.58 -21.71 -8.07
CA ALA A 23 25.17 -21.43 -8.26
C ALA A 23 25.11 -20.10 -9.01
N ALA A 24 24.58 -20.13 -10.23
CA ALA A 24 24.51 -18.97 -11.08
C ALA A 24 23.86 -17.84 -10.28
N LEU A 25 24.56 -16.70 -10.20
CA LEU A 25 24.10 -15.48 -9.56
C LEU A 25 22.74 -15.11 -10.17
N ALA A 26 21.65 -15.53 -9.52
CA ALA A 26 20.42 -14.78 -9.57
C ALA A 26 20.82 -13.38 -9.12
N HIS A 27 20.70 -12.40 -10.01
CA HIS A 27 20.98 -11.03 -9.66
C HIS A 27 20.08 -10.67 -8.46
N GLU A 28 20.68 -10.10 -7.44
CA GLU A 28 20.00 -9.79 -6.19
C GLU A 28 18.97 -8.70 -6.48
N HIS A 29 17.68 -9.03 -6.42
CA HIS A 29 16.64 -8.02 -6.44
C HIS A 29 16.80 -7.16 -5.18
N PRO A 30 16.72 -5.83 -5.28
CA PRO A 30 16.81 -4.97 -4.12
C PRO A 30 15.72 -5.39 -3.11
N SER A 31 16.15 -5.98 -2.00
CA SER A 31 15.25 -6.42 -0.93
C SER A 31 14.45 -5.23 -0.41
N GLY A 32 13.12 -5.36 -0.34
CA GLY A 32 12.24 -4.35 0.24
C GLY A 32 11.50 -3.45 -0.75
N ILE A 33 11.64 -3.67 -2.06
CA ILE A 33 10.87 -2.91 -3.06
C ILE A 33 9.34 -3.11 -2.90
N THR A 34 8.94 -4.30 -2.47
CA THR A 34 7.53 -4.66 -2.25
C THR A 34 6.99 -4.12 -0.92
N ASP A 35 7.83 -3.56 -0.06
CA ASP A 35 7.43 -3.09 1.26
C ASP A 35 6.41 -1.95 1.16
N LEU A 36 6.47 -1.13 0.11
CA LEU A 36 5.52 -0.03 -0.11
C LEU A 36 4.09 -0.50 -0.47
N VAL A 37 3.94 -1.73 -0.98
CA VAL A 37 2.65 -2.24 -1.49
C VAL A 37 2.07 -3.31 -0.57
N THR A 38 2.90 -4.20 -0.02
CA THR A 38 2.47 -5.35 0.79
C THR A 38 1.57 -5.00 2.00
N PRO A 39 1.70 -3.85 2.68
CA PRO A 39 0.75 -3.44 3.72
C PRO A 39 -0.65 -3.12 3.20
N ALA A 40 -0.76 -2.71 1.93
CA ALA A 40 -2.01 -2.36 1.26
C ALA A 40 -2.67 -3.57 0.56
N VAL A 41 -2.02 -4.74 0.57
CA VAL A 41 -2.57 -5.98 0.03
C VAL A 41 -3.63 -6.51 0.98
N VAL A 42 -4.77 -6.94 0.44
CA VAL A 42 -5.89 -7.48 1.21
C VAL A 42 -6.39 -8.77 0.62
N ARG A 43 -6.98 -9.62 1.45
CA ARG A 43 -7.77 -10.77 0.98
C ARG A 43 -9.22 -10.32 0.79
N VAL A 44 -9.83 -10.70 -0.33
CA VAL A 44 -11.23 -10.40 -0.64
C VAL A 44 -11.99 -11.71 -0.76
N GLU A 45 -13.13 -11.81 -0.09
CA GLU A 45 -14.04 -12.96 -0.16
C GLU A 45 -15.46 -12.45 -0.41
N ALA A 46 -16.14 -13.02 -1.41
CA ALA A 46 -17.51 -12.70 -1.77
C ALA A 46 -18.41 -13.92 -1.60
N THR A 47 -19.51 -13.73 -0.89
CA THR A 47 -20.52 -14.75 -0.61
C THR A 47 -21.87 -14.23 -1.08
N ALA A 48 -22.59 -15.01 -1.87
CA ALA A 48 -24.00 -14.75 -2.16
C ALA A 48 -24.85 -15.37 -1.07
N LYS A 49 -25.69 -14.56 -0.43
CA LYS A 49 -26.76 -15.02 0.44
C LYS A 49 -28.03 -15.13 -0.39
N VAL A 50 -28.61 -16.33 -0.43
CA VAL A 50 -29.86 -16.60 -1.14
C VAL A 50 -30.94 -16.99 -0.14
N ASP A 51 -31.93 -16.12 0.01
CA ASP A 51 -33.14 -16.39 0.77
C ASP A 51 -34.19 -16.92 -0.22
N ILE A 52 -34.54 -18.21 -0.11
CA ILE A 52 -35.45 -18.89 -1.05
C ILE A 52 -36.67 -19.46 -0.34
N THR A 53 -37.83 -19.24 -0.95
CA THR A 53 -39.12 -19.78 -0.52
C THR A 53 -39.66 -20.72 -1.58
N LEU A 54 -39.91 -21.98 -1.22
CA LEU A 54 -40.61 -22.97 -2.03
C LEU A 54 -42.09 -22.99 -1.65
N LEU A 55 -42.95 -22.83 -2.65
CA LEU A 55 -44.40 -22.88 -2.60
C LEU A 55 -44.87 -24.22 -3.17
N ASP A 56 -45.01 -25.21 -2.31
CA ASP A 56 -45.47 -26.54 -2.70
C ASP A 56 -47.00 -26.59 -2.64
N HIS A 57 -47.63 -26.95 -3.77
CA HIS A 57 -49.07 -27.14 -3.92
C HIS A 57 -49.42 -28.55 -4.42
N LEU A 58 -48.49 -29.51 -4.35
CA LEU A 58 -48.71 -30.89 -4.81
C LEU A 58 -49.75 -31.65 -3.95
N GLY A 59 -50.00 -31.17 -2.74
CA GLY A 59 -51.02 -31.66 -1.81
C GLY A 59 -51.61 -30.51 -0.98
N GLU A 60 -51.03 -30.24 0.18
CA GLU A 60 -51.34 -29.05 1.00
C GLU A 60 -50.43 -27.89 0.62
N LEU A 61 -50.92 -26.65 0.73
CA LEU A 61 -50.13 -25.43 0.51
C LEU A 61 -49.09 -25.30 1.62
N VAL A 62 -47.86 -25.72 1.33
CA VAL A 62 -46.72 -25.62 2.27
C VAL A 62 -45.75 -24.55 1.76
N HIS A 63 -45.36 -23.66 2.68
CA HIS A 63 -44.34 -22.65 2.46
C HIS A 63 -43.05 -23.12 3.16
N VAL A 64 -41.99 -23.34 2.40
CA VAL A 64 -40.69 -23.74 2.95
C VAL A 64 -39.69 -22.63 2.66
N GLU A 65 -39.21 -21.99 3.72
CA GLU A 65 -38.20 -20.94 3.64
C GLU A 65 -36.83 -21.48 4.04
N ARG A 66 -35.79 -21.15 3.25
CA ARG A 66 -34.39 -21.48 3.52
C ARG A 66 -33.49 -20.31 3.16
N SER A 67 -32.35 -20.24 3.84
CA SER A 67 -31.28 -19.30 3.55
C SER A 67 -30.00 -20.08 3.30
N TYR A 68 -29.30 -19.77 2.20
CA TYR A 68 -28.04 -20.41 1.84
C TYR A 68 -26.96 -19.35 1.65
N GLU A 69 -25.77 -19.64 2.18
CA GLU A 69 -24.55 -18.89 1.90
C GLU A 69 -23.73 -19.66 0.87
N VAL A 70 -23.49 -19.03 -0.27
CA VAL A 70 -22.79 -19.62 -1.41
C VAL A 70 -21.53 -18.79 -1.68
N PRO A 71 -20.33 -19.34 -1.45
CA PRO A 71 -19.10 -18.65 -1.84
C PRO A 71 -19.09 -18.45 -3.36
N ILE A 72 -19.08 -17.20 -3.81
CA ILE A 72 -19.12 -16.87 -5.25
C ILE A 72 -17.75 -16.47 -5.80
N GLY A 73 -16.85 -16.00 -4.94
CA GLY A 73 -15.52 -15.59 -5.35
C GLY A 73 -14.58 -15.37 -4.18
N SER A 74 -13.29 -15.53 -4.44
CA SER A 74 -12.25 -15.17 -3.49
C SER A 74 -10.97 -14.83 -4.23
N GLY A 75 -10.20 -13.89 -3.70
CA GLY A 75 -9.00 -13.39 -4.36
C GLY A 75 -8.24 -12.42 -3.48
N THR A 76 -7.31 -11.72 -4.11
CA THR A 76 -6.54 -10.64 -3.51
C THR A 76 -7.03 -9.30 -4.06
N GLY A 77 -6.94 -8.26 -3.25
CA GLY A 77 -7.17 -6.88 -3.66
C GLY A 77 -6.04 -5.97 -3.17
N THR A 78 -6.10 -4.72 -3.61
CA THR A 78 -5.13 -3.68 -3.23
C THR A 78 -5.87 -2.42 -2.77
N VAL A 79 -5.54 -1.91 -1.58
CA VAL A 79 -6.03 -0.63 -1.08
C VAL A 79 -5.36 0.51 -1.85
N VAL A 80 -6.15 1.42 -2.42
CA VAL A 80 -5.66 2.52 -3.28
C VAL A 80 -5.85 3.90 -2.67
N ASN A 81 -6.56 4.01 -1.55
CA ASN A 81 -6.68 5.26 -0.80
C ASN A 81 -6.90 5.02 0.70
N PRO A 82 -6.68 6.06 1.55
CA PRO A 82 -6.76 5.93 3.00
C PRO A 82 -8.17 5.68 3.51
N ASP A 83 -9.18 5.92 2.67
CA ASP A 83 -10.58 5.63 3.00
C ASP A 83 -10.91 4.14 2.86
N GLY A 84 -9.92 3.32 2.46
CA GLY A 84 -10.04 1.87 2.35
C GLY A 84 -10.65 1.38 1.06
N ALA A 85 -10.69 2.20 0.00
CA ALA A 85 -11.13 1.72 -1.30
C ALA A 85 -10.15 0.68 -1.85
N VAL A 86 -10.68 -0.44 -2.34
CA VAL A 86 -9.92 -1.60 -2.80
C VAL A 86 -10.18 -1.84 -4.27
N VAL A 87 -9.12 -2.15 -5.02
CA VAL A 87 -9.24 -2.68 -6.39
C VAL A 87 -8.95 -4.18 -6.38
N THR A 88 -9.80 -4.95 -7.03
CA THR A 88 -9.64 -6.38 -7.30
C THR A 88 -10.20 -6.70 -8.69
N LEU A 89 -10.50 -7.95 -9.01
CA LEU A 89 -11.15 -8.34 -10.28
C LEU A 89 -12.65 -8.54 -10.11
N THR A 90 -13.43 -8.27 -11.17
CA THR A 90 -14.88 -8.51 -11.19
C THR A 90 -15.22 -9.93 -10.76
N ARG A 91 -14.52 -10.94 -11.27
CA ARG A 91 -14.81 -12.36 -10.93
C ARG A 91 -14.53 -12.75 -9.47
N VAL A 92 -13.88 -11.87 -8.69
CA VAL A 92 -13.70 -12.08 -7.25
C VAL A 92 -14.97 -11.71 -6.49
N VAL A 93 -15.79 -10.80 -7.04
CA VAL A 93 -16.95 -10.20 -6.35
C VAL A 93 -18.28 -10.43 -7.06
N GLU A 94 -18.25 -10.85 -8.32
CA GLU A 94 -19.41 -11.24 -9.11
C GLU A 94 -19.20 -12.62 -9.72
N THR A 95 -20.31 -13.34 -9.91
CA THR A 95 -20.32 -14.65 -10.57
C THR A 95 -21.26 -14.63 -11.75
N GLY A 96 -20.82 -15.19 -12.87
CA GLY A 96 -21.71 -15.45 -14.03
C GLY A 96 -22.60 -16.68 -13.84
N LYS A 97 -22.47 -17.40 -12.71
CA LYS A 97 -23.31 -18.56 -12.38
C LYS A 97 -24.60 -18.09 -11.72
N ASP A 98 -25.70 -18.77 -12.03
CA ASP A 98 -27.01 -18.45 -11.47
C ASP A 98 -27.16 -19.06 -10.06
N VAL A 99 -26.90 -18.26 -9.03
CA VAL A 99 -26.97 -18.70 -7.62
C VAL A 99 -28.41 -19.07 -7.21
N ALA A 100 -29.43 -18.54 -7.89
CA ALA A 100 -30.82 -18.91 -7.63
C ALA A 100 -31.11 -20.34 -8.11
N VAL A 101 -30.46 -20.82 -9.18
CA VAL A 101 -30.53 -22.22 -9.62
C VAL A 101 -29.94 -23.15 -8.56
N TYR A 102 -28.77 -22.79 -8.01
CA TYR A 102 -28.16 -23.56 -6.91
C TYR A 102 -29.11 -23.68 -5.70
N ALA A 103 -29.70 -22.55 -5.27
CA ALA A 103 -30.63 -22.54 -4.15
C ALA A 103 -31.90 -23.36 -4.44
N ALA A 104 -32.42 -23.30 -5.68
CA ALA A 104 -33.56 -24.08 -6.14
C ALA A 104 -33.27 -25.58 -6.12
N ASN A 105 -32.14 -26.01 -6.67
CA ASN A 105 -31.68 -27.41 -6.64
C ASN A 105 -31.68 -27.95 -5.20
N ARG A 106 -31.07 -27.19 -4.30
CA ARG A 106 -30.87 -27.58 -2.92
C ARG A 106 -32.17 -27.63 -2.12
N ILE A 107 -33.00 -26.58 -2.14
CA ILE A 107 -34.27 -26.58 -1.41
C ILE A 107 -35.22 -27.68 -1.91
N PHE A 108 -35.25 -27.92 -3.22
CA PHE A 108 -36.12 -28.94 -3.82
C PHE A 108 -35.67 -30.35 -3.45
N ALA A 109 -34.35 -30.63 -3.52
CA ALA A 109 -33.77 -31.89 -3.06
C ALA A 109 -34.03 -32.13 -1.56
N GLU A 110 -33.85 -31.11 -0.72
CA GLU A 110 -34.07 -31.20 0.72
C GLU A 110 -35.54 -31.44 1.08
N HIS A 111 -36.49 -30.77 0.41
CA HIS A 111 -37.92 -30.88 0.69
C HIS A 111 -38.52 -32.19 0.15
N HIS A 112 -38.30 -32.49 -1.14
CA HIS A 112 -38.89 -33.67 -1.80
C HIS A 112 -38.05 -34.96 -1.66
N LYS A 113 -36.89 -34.89 -1.01
CA LYS A 113 -35.95 -36.03 -0.81
C LYS A 113 -35.51 -36.68 -2.12
N VAL A 114 -35.41 -35.89 -3.18
CA VAL A 114 -34.90 -36.31 -4.50
C VAL A 114 -33.40 -36.04 -4.62
N LYS A 115 -32.72 -36.78 -5.50
CA LYS A 115 -31.29 -36.58 -5.76
C LYS A 115 -31.10 -35.55 -6.87
N ILE A 116 -30.73 -34.34 -6.49
CA ILE A 116 -30.31 -33.27 -7.41
C ILE A 116 -28.89 -32.84 -6.97
N PRO A 117 -27.93 -32.71 -7.90
CA PRO A 117 -26.62 -32.16 -7.57
C PRO A 117 -26.71 -30.72 -7.03
N ASP A 118 -25.92 -30.41 -6.00
CA ASP A 118 -25.76 -29.05 -5.45
C ASP A 118 -24.82 -28.23 -6.36
N ASP A 119 -25.24 -27.98 -7.59
CA ASP A 119 -24.51 -27.19 -8.58
C ASP A 119 -25.37 -26.04 -9.12
N PHE A 120 -24.84 -25.32 -10.12
CA PHE A 120 -25.49 -24.16 -10.73
C PHE A 120 -26.18 -24.51 -12.05
N GLU A 121 -26.36 -25.80 -12.34
CA GLU A 121 -26.98 -26.30 -13.56
C GLU A 121 -28.44 -26.67 -13.30
N ARG A 122 -29.25 -26.60 -14.37
CA ARG A 122 -30.64 -27.03 -14.29
C ARG A 122 -30.72 -28.52 -14.46
N HIS A 123 -31.39 -29.18 -13.54
CA HIS A 123 -31.60 -30.62 -13.58
C HIS A 123 -33.02 -30.99 -13.98
N LYS A 124 -33.19 -32.23 -14.42
CA LYS A 124 -34.49 -32.85 -14.65
C LYS A 124 -34.71 -34.04 -13.73
N LEU A 125 -35.96 -34.28 -13.35
CA LEU A 125 -36.36 -35.43 -12.56
C LEU A 125 -37.10 -36.46 -13.41
N SER A 126 -37.10 -37.72 -12.96
CA SER A 126 -37.83 -38.80 -13.63
C SER A 126 -39.33 -38.78 -13.35
N ASP A 127 -39.76 -38.11 -12.29
CA ASP A 127 -41.18 -37.89 -11.98
C ASP A 127 -41.62 -36.60 -12.69
N ASP A 128 -42.51 -36.72 -13.67
CA ASP A 128 -42.93 -35.60 -14.52
C ASP A 128 -43.56 -34.44 -13.72
N ARG A 129 -44.23 -34.74 -12.61
CA ARG A 129 -44.93 -33.74 -11.81
C ARG A 129 -43.93 -32.96 -10.95
N LEU A 130 -42.99 -33.66 -10.31
CA LEU A 130 -41.89 -33.03 -9.58
C LEU A 130 -40.94 -32.29 -10.53
N ASP A 131 -40.65 -32.85 -11.70
CA ASP A 131 -39.83 -32.19 -12.72
C ASP A 131 -40.46 -30.86 -13.12
N HIS A 132 -41.76 -30.84 -13.42
CA HIS A 132 -42.46 -29.62 -13.76
C HIS A 132 -42.31 -28.53 -12.70
N HIS A 133 -42.48 -28.87 -11.42
CA HIS A 133 -42.32 -27.93 -10.32
C HIS A 133 -40.89 -27.48 -10.08
N LEU A 134 -39.91 -28.36 -10.28
CA LEU A 134 -38.50 -27.98 -10.27
C LEU A 134 -38.20 -27.00 -11.42
N GLN A 135 -38.72 -27.24 -12.63
CA GLN A 135 -38.53 -26.32 -13.76
C GLN A 135 -39.16 -24.95 -13.49
N GLU A 136 -40.31 -24.89 -12.82
CA GLU A 136 -40.94 -23.63 -12.38
C GLU A 136 -40.14 -22.90 -11.28
N CYS A 137 -39.27 -23.61 -10.57
CA CYS A 137 -38.33 -23.01 -9.62
C CYS A 137 -37.12 -22.36 -10.31
N TYR A 138 -36.82 -22.65 -11.57
CA TYR A 138 -35.70 -22.01 -12.27
C TYR A 138 -36.09 -20.67 -12.94
N PRO A 139 -35.15 -19.72 -13.12
CA PRO A 139 -35.40 -18.50 -13.88
C PRO A 139 -35.69 -18.77 -15.39
N PRO A 140 -36.31 -17.84 -16.13
CA PRO A 140 -36.98 -16.64 -15.64
C PRO A 140 -38.25 -16.99 -14.87
N LYS A 141 -38.53 -16.29 -13.78
CA LYS A 141 -39.70 -16.54 -12.94
C LYS A 141 -40.97 -16.12 -13.66
N SER A 142 -41.96 -17.01 -13.72
CA SER A 142 -43.32 -16.71 -14.16
C SER A 142 -44.20 -16.32 -12.96
N SER A 143 -45.43 -15.87 -13.21
CA SER A 143 -46.44 -15.70 -12.16
C SER A 143 -46.89 -17.02 -11.50
N THR A 144 -46.46 -18.17 -12.05
CA THR A 144 -46.72 -19.51 -11.49
C THR A 144 -45.48 -20.08 -10.81
N ALA A 145 -44.42 -19.29 -10.63
CA ALA A 145 -43.17 -19.77 -10.06
C ALA A 145 -43.40 -20.40 -8.67
N THR A 146 -42.96 -21.66 -8.56
CA THR A 146 -42.97 -22.44 -7.32
C THR A 146 -41.88 -21.99 -6.36
N CYS A 147 -40.86 -21.28 -6.82
CA CYS A 147 -39.82 -20.71 -5.96
C CYS A 147 -39.68 -19.20 -6.11
N ILE A 148 -39.59 -18.49 -4.99
CA ILE A 148 -39.20 -17.08 -4.90
C ILE A 148 -37.82 -17.03 -4.26
N ALA A 149 -36.84 -16.42 -4.93
CA ALA A 149 -35.47 -16.30 -4.42
C ALA A 149 -35.05 -14.82 -4.41
N ASP A 150 -34.54 -14.37 -3.27
CA ASP A 150 -33.86 -13.08 -3.12
C ASP A 150 -32.36 -13.34 -2.96
N VAL A 151 -31.55 -12.68 -3.78
CA VAL A 151 -30.10 -12.89 -3.85
C VAL A 151 -29.41 -11.58 -3.48
N SER A 152 -28.61 -11.63 -2.43
CA SER A 152 -27.75 -10.52 -2.01
C SER A 152 -26.29 -10.96 -1.98
N THR A 153 -25.37 -10.04 -2.26
CA THR A 153 -23.92 -10.31 -2.22
C THR A 153 -23.31 -9.63 -1.00
N GLU A 154 -22.62 -10.40 -0.17
CA GLU A 154 -21.79 -9.89 0.92
C GLU A 154 -20.31 -10.01 0.52
N ILE A 155 -19.58 -8.89 0.62
CA ILE A 155 -18.14 -8.84 0.37
C ILE A 155 -17.43 -8.52 1.68
N ARG A 156 -16.44 -9.34 2.03
CA ARG A 156 -15.56 -9.15 3.19
C ARG A 156 -14.13 -8.95 2.74
N ILE A 157 -13.49 -7.96 3.33
CA ILE A 157 -12.09 -7.60 3.11
C ILE A 157 -11.32 -7.87 4.39
N PHE A 158 -10.25 -8.66 4.29
CA PHE A 158 -9.37 -8.98 5.40
C PHE A 158 -8.02 -8.28 5.16
N PRO A 159 -7.70 -7.24 5.93
CA PRO A 159 -6.49 -6.45 5.73
C PRO A 159 -5.24 -7.14 6.25
N ASN A 160 -4.06 -6.75 5.73
CA ASN A 160 -2.78 -7.26 6.18
C ASN A 160 -2.34 -6.63 7.50
N ILE A 161 -2.93 -7.08 8.61
CA ILE A 161 -2.66 -6.53 9.94
C ILE A 161 -2.27 -7.58 10.98
N ALA A 162 -1.55 -7.16 12.01
CA ALA A 162 -1.22 -7.96 13.20
C ALA A 162 -1.69 -7.28 14.49
N PRO A 163 -2.51 -7.93 15.35
CA PRO A 163 -3.10 -9.26 15.15
C PRO A 163 -4.08 -9.27 13.99
N ALA A 164 -4.22 -10.42 13.33
CA ALA A 164 -5.10 -10.57 12.17
C ALA A 164 -6.56 -10.30 12.53
N ASP A 165 -7.27 -9.61 11.65
CA ASP A 165 -8.70 -9.39 11.75
C ASP A 165 -9.45 -10.64 11.26
N ALA A 166 -9.93 -11.46 12.18
CA ALA A 166 -10.65 -12.68 11.85
C ALA A 166 -12.00 -12.41 11.18
N GLU A 167 -12.58 -11.23 11.42
CA GLU A 167 -13.85 -10.82 10.84
C GLU A 167 -13.63 -10.04 9.53
N GLY A 168 -12.57 -9.26 9.44
CA GLY A 168 -12.42 -8.29 8.35
C GLY A 168 -13.54 -7.25 8.39
N PHE A 169 -13.68 -6.47 7.32
CA PHE A 169 -14.73 -5.46 7.18
C PHE A 169 -15.55 -5.66 5.91
N ARG A 170 -16.79 -5.15 5.92
CA ARG A 170 -17.69 -5.24 4.77
C ARG A 170 -17.36 -4.20 3.72
N ALA A 171 -17.61 -4.54 2.46
CA ALA A 171 -17.51 -3.61 1.34
C ALA A 171 -18.68 -3.75 0.36
N GLU A 172 -18.91 -2.69 -0.40
CA GLU A 172 -19.87 -2.61 -1.50
C GLU A 172 -19.12 -2.43 -2.82
N ILE A 173 -19.72 -2.92 -3.91
CA ILE A 173 -19.20 -2.73 -5.25
C ILE A 173 -19.54 -1.30 -5.69
N ALA A 174 -18.52 -0.44 -5.75
CA ALA A 174 -18.67 0.89 -6.35
C ALA A 174 -18.70 0.80 -7.89
N ARG A 175 -17.90 -0.12 -8.44
CA ARG A 175 -17.91 -0.45 -9.87
C ARG A 175 -17.42 -1.87 -10.11
N ALA A 176 -18.08 -2.59 -11.00
CA ALA A 176 -17.55 -3.80 -11.63
C ALA A 176 -17.28 -3.51 -13.12
N GLY A 177 -16.23 -4.13 -13.67
CA GLY A 177 -15.95 -4.08 -15.10
C GLY A 177 -16.75 -5.14 -15.87
N ASP A 178 -16.88 -4.96 -17.19
CA ASP A 178 -17.78 -5.74 -18.04
C ASP A 178 -17.35 -7.21 -18.25
N GLY A 179 -16.12 -7.56 -17.90
CA GLY A 179 -15.57 -8.91 -18.01
C GLY A 179 -15.03 -9.46 -16.69
N PRO A 180 -14.87 -10.78 -16.55
CA PRO A 180 -14.41 -11.42 -15.32
C PRO A 180 -13.01 -10.97 -14.88
N ASP A 181 -12.13 -10.72 -15.86
CA ASP A 181 -10.76 -10.27 -15.62
C ASP A 181 -10.63 -8.74 -15.62
N SER A 182 -11.75 -7.99 -15.73
CA SER A 182 -11.75 -6.54 -15.61
C SER A 182 -11.63 -6.12 -14.13
N PRO A 183 -11.09 -4.92 -13.82
CA PRO A 183 -11.05 -4.43 -12.46
C PRO A 183 -12.44 -4.19 -11.87
N ALA A 184 -12.60 -4.51 -10.59
CA ALA A 184 -13.69 -4.06 -9.75
C ALA A 184 -13.16 -3.16 -8.64
N VAL A 185 -13.92 -2.10 -8.33
CA VAL A 185 -13.64 -1.14 -7.28
C VAL A 185 -14.63 -1.34 -6.15
N LEU A 186 -14.09 -1.57 -4.95
CA LEU A 186 -14.82 -1.80 -3.73
C LEU A 186 -14.64 -0.62 -2.79
N VAL A 187 -15.70 -0.27 -2.08
CA VAL A 187 -15.68 0.76 -1.04
C VAL A 187 -16.15 0.17 0.29
N PRO A 188 -15.49 0.47 1.41
CA PRO A 188 -15.85 -0.08 2.69
C PRO A 188 -17.21 0.43 3.17
N VAL A 189 -17.97 -0.47 3.80
CA VAL A 189 -19.24 -0.17 4.46
C VAL A 189 -19.00 -0.17 5.96
N GLY A 190 -18.86 1.03 6.54
CA GLY A 190 -18.59 1.22 7.96
C GLY A 190 -17.10 1.41 8.26
N ARG A 191 -16.46 0.43 8.90
CA ARG A 191 -15.04 0.54 9.30
C ARG A 191 -14.13 0.29 8.09
N ALA A 192 -13.34 1.28 7.72
CA ALA A 192 -12.19 1.12 6.82
C ALA A 192 -10.87 0.85 7.56
N ASP A 193 -10.87 1.07 8.87
CA ASP A 193 -9.82 0.89 9.89
C ASP A 193 -8.73 1.98 10.05
N GLY A 194 -8.66 2.51 11.28
CA GLY A 194 -7.76 3.59 11.73
C GLY A 194 -8.32 5.01 11.61
N GLY A 195 -8.06 5.87 12.62
CA GLY A 195 -8.33 7.32 12.51
C GLY A 195 -7.43 8.04 11.50
N ALA A 196 -6.31 7.41 11.12
CA ALA A 196 -5.35 7.89 10.13
C ALA A 196 -5.55 7.29 8.71
N GLY A 197 -6.54 6.39 8.55
CA GLY A 197 -6.82 5.64 7.33
C GLY A 197 -6.03 4.33 7.18
N MET A 198 -6.23 3.64 6.06
CA MET A 198 -5.49 2.42 5.70
C MET A 198 -4.16 2.73 4.98
N PRO A 199 -3.14 1.84 5.06
CA PRO A 199 -2.00 1.84 4.14
C PRO A 199 -2.46 1.71 2.69
N THR A 200 -1.80 2.42 1.76
CA THR A 200 -2.18 2.45 0.34
C THR A 200 -1.03 2.09 -0.58
N ALA A 201 -1.34 1.43 -1.69
CA ALA A 201 -0.36 1.10 -2.71
C ALA A 201 -0.22 2.26 -3.72
N PRO A 202 1.01 2.73 -4.01
CA PRO A 202 1.22 3.70 -5.08
C PRO A 202 0.96 3.04 -6.44
N LEU A 203 0.19 3.70 -7.30
CA LEU A 203 -0.07 3.24 -8.68
C LEU A 203 0.94 3.87 -9.65
N ALA A 204 1.49 3.05 -10.55
CA ALA A 204 2.41 3.52 -11.58
C ALA A 204 1.68 4.35 -12.64
N ALA A 205 2.38 5.30 -13.27
CA ALA A 205 1.82 6.06 -14.38
C ALA A 205 1.67 5.23 -15.67
N LYS A 206 2.51 4.21 -15.85
CA LYS A 206 2.50 3.30 -16.99
C LYS A 206 3.15 1.98 -16.64
N VAL A 207 2.88 0.98 -17.47
CA VAL A 207 3.56 -0.32 -17.40
C VAL A 207 4.99 -0.21 -17.99
N PRO A 208 6.01 -0.87 -17.43
CA PRO A 208 7.38 -0.82 -17.95
C PRO A 208 7.49 -1.39 -19.38
N ASP A 209 7.96 -0.60 -20.34
CA ASP A 209 7.96 -0.99 -21.77
C ASP A 209 9.00 -2.07 -22.12
N LYS A 210 10.03 -2.24 -21.28
CA LYS A 210 11.16 -3.14 -21.54
C LYS A 210 10.73 -4.62 -21.39
N GLU A 211 11.10 -5.45 -22.36
CA GLU A 211 10.95 -6.91 -22.26
C GLU A 211 11.85 -7.47 -21.15
N GLY A 212 11.33 -8.44 -20.40
CA GLY A 212 12.02 -9.00 -19.24
C GLY A 212 12.11 -8.00 -18.08
N SER A 213 11.20 -7.02 -17.99
CA SER A 213 11.15 -6.13 -16.84
C SER A 213 10.80 -6.94 -15.59
N PRO A 214 11.64 -6.93 -14.54
CA PRO A 214 11.35 -7.65 -13.30
C PRO A 214 10.18 -6.99 -12.59
N VAL A 215 9.31 -7.83 -12.05
CA VAL A 215 8.16 -7.45 -11.26
C VAL A 215 7.99 -8.42 -10.10
N ALA A 216 7.30 -7.97 -9.06
CA ALA A 216 6.83 -8.84 -8.00
C ALA A 216 5.31 -8.92 -8.03
N VAL A 217 4.76 -10.04 -7.60
CA VAL A 217 3.32 -10.27 -7.46
C VAL A 217 3.04 -10.61 -6.02
N ALA A 218 2.23 -9.79 -5.36
CA ALA A 218 1.90 -9.97 -3.95
C ALA A 218 0.44 -10.40 -3.78
N GLY A 219 0.15 -11.19 -2.76
CA GLY A 219 -1.23 -11.54 -2.43
C GLY A 219 -1.38 -12.57 -1.33
N PHE A 220 -2.61 -13.02 -1.13
CA PHE A 220 -2.94 -13.96 -0.08
C PHE A 220 -3.53 -15.25 -0.66
N THR A 221 -3.00 -16.39 -0.20
CA THR A 221 -3.54 -17.72 -0.51
C THR A 221 -4.66 -18.16 0.45
N GLY A 222 -5.00 -17.31 1.42
CA GLY A 222 -6.06 -17.53 2.41
C GLY A 222 -6.24 -16.28 3.28
N ARG A 223 -7.10 -16.35 4.29
CA ARG A 223 -7.25 -15.22 5.23
C ARG A 223 -5.91 -14.92 5.93
N PRO A 224 -5.47 -13.65 6.00
CA PRO A 224 -4.25 -13.26 6.69
C PRO A 224 -4.23 -13.80 8.12
N ALA A 225 -3.11 -14.39 8.54
CA ALA A 225 -2.90 -14.88 9.89
C ALA A 225 -1.40 -14.93 10.19
N ALA A 226 -1.03 -15.05 11.48
CA ALA A 226 0.38 -15.11 11.86
C ALA A 226 1.13 -16.30 11.24
N ASP A 227 0.44 -17.41 10.98
CA ASP A 227 0.96 -18.61 10.31
C ASP A 227 0.72 -18.61 8.79
N ARG A 228 0.04 -17.57 8.26
CA ARG A 228 -0.30 -17.40 6.85
C ARG A 228 -0.05 -15.95 6.42
N PRO A 229 1.23 -15.55 6.28
CA PRO A 229 1.59 -14.22 5.78
C PRO A 229 1.26 -14.08 4.29
N GLU A 230 1.43 -12.88 3.76
CA GLU A 230 1.36 -12.65 2.33
C GLU A 230 2.39 -13.47 1.56
N THR A 231 2.02 -13.86 0.35
CA THR A 231 2.91 -14.47 -0.63
C THR A 231 3.41 -13.37 -1.57
N VAL A 232 4.73 -13.32 -1.77
CA VAL A 232 5.37 -12.46 -2.77
C VAL A 232 6.16 -13.34 -3.72
N GLU A 233 5.88 -13.22 -5.01
CA GLU A 233 6.51 -14.00 -6.07
C GLU A 233 7.15 -13.09 -7.11
N ILE A 234 8.38 -13.40 -7.53
CA ILE A 234 9.10 -12.61 -8.52
C ILE A 234 8.86 -13.20 -9.90
N ALA A 235 8.63 -12.33 -10.89
CA ALA A 235 8.42 -12.71 -12.28
C ALA A 235 8.92 -11.62 -13.23
N HIS A 236 8.83 -11.88 -14.53
CA HIS A 236 9.27 -10.96 -15.58
C HIS A 236 8.18 -10.76 -16.63
N LEU A 237 8.00 -9.53 -17.08
CA LEU A 237 7.01 -9.21 -18.11
C LEU A 237 7.58 -9.40 -19.53
N GLN A 238 6.85 -10.11 -20.41
CA GLN A 238 7.15 -10.15 -21.86
C GLN A 238 7.06 -8.76 -22.49
N ALA A 239 7.55 -8.53 -23.70
CA ALA A 239 7.28 -7.27 -24.42
C ALA A 239 5.78 -7.12 -24.75
N GLY A 240 5.27 -5.89 -24.85
CA GLY A 240 3.91 -5.60 -25.32
C GLY A 240 3.03 -4.80 -24.36
N GLY A 241 1.86 -4.38 -24.86
CA GLY A 241 0.89 -3.58 -24.10
C GLY A 241 -0.02 -4.44 -23.23
N ALA A 242 -0.39 -3.91 -22.06
CA ALA A 242 -1.27 -4.56 -21.08
C ALA A 242 -2.76 -4.23 -21.31
N GLY A 243 -3.25 -4.29 -22.57
CA GLY A 243 -4.68 -4.12 -22.88
C GLY A 243 -5.52 -5.32 -22.42
N ASP A 244 -6.77 -5.43 -22.88
CA ASP A 244 -7.74 -6.46 -22.43
C ASP A 244 -7.24 -7.92 -22.55
N GLY A 245 -6.38 -8.18 -23.55
CA GLY A 245 -5.69 -9.46 -23.76
C GLY A 245 -4.62 -9.80 -22.72
N GLY A 246 -4.26 -8.86 -21.85
CA GLY A 246 -3.30 -9.00 -20.77
C GLY A 246 -1.86 -9.18 -21.26
N ARG A 247 -0.90 -8.75 -20.46
CA ARG A 247 0.53 -8.94 -20.72
C ARG A 247 1.00 -10.24 -20.06
N ARG A 248 1.68 -11.09 -20.82
CA ARG A 248 2.17 -12.39 -20.34
C ARG A 248 3.47 -12.25 -19.54
N PHE A 249 3.69 -13.22 -18.67
CA PHE A 249 4.97 -13.39 -17.97
C PHE A 249 5.91 -14.29 -18.77
N LYS A 250 7.22 -14.11 -18.62
CA LYS A 250 8.25 -14.96 -19.21
C LYS A 250 9.60 -14.66 -18.59
N ASP A 251 10.20 -15.70 -18.04
CA ASP A 251 11.57 -15.67 -17.60
C ASP A 251 12.50 -15.42 -18.81
N PRO A 252 13.28 -14.33 -18.82
CA PRO A 252 14.23 -14.05 -19.90
C PRO A 252 15.30 -15.15 -20.05
N GLU A 253 15.59 -15.90 -18.99
CA GLU A 253 16.57 -16.99 -19.01
C GLU A 253 15.96 -18.35 -19.37
N GLY A 254 14.63 -18.46 -19.43
CA GLY A 254 13.91 -19.70 -19.75
C GLY A 254 14.09 -20.83 -18.72
N LYS A 255 14.52 -20.50 -17.50
CA LYS A 255 14.71 -21.44 -16.38
C LYS A 255 13.41 -21.69 -15.61
N ALA A 256 12.50 -20.73 -15.62
CA ALA A 256 11.19 -20.84 -14.98
C ALA A 256 10.03 -20.65 -15.97
N ASP A 257 9.01 -21.49 -15.85
CA ASP A 257 7.72 -21.29 -16.51
C ASP A 257 6.85 -20.38 -15.64
N GLU A 258 7.11 -19.07 -15.71
CA GLU A 258 6.44 -18.07 -14.88
C GLU A 258 4.92 -18.05 -15.04
N PRO A 259 4.33 -18.16 -16.26
CA PRO A 259 2.88 -18.28 -16.41
C PRO A 259 2.27 -19.46 -15.65
N VAL A 260 2.94 -20.62 -15.63
CA VAL A 260 2.49 -21.79 -14.86
C VAL A 260 2.67 -21.59 -13.37
N LYS A 261 3.82 -21.05 -12.95
CA LYS A 261 4.11 -20.79 -11.53
C LYS A 261 3.10 -19.82 -10.92
N LEU A 262 2.88 -18.69 -11.58
CA LEU A 262 1.90 -17.69 -11.15
C LEU A 262 0.47 -18.19 -11.30
N GLY A 263 0.17 -18.98 -12.33
CA GLY A 263 -1.16 -19.57 -12.52
C GLY A 263 -1.53 -20.52 -11.39
N ALA A 264 -0.57 -21.32 -10.90
CA ALA A 264 -0.76 -22.15 -9.72
C ALA A 264 -0.97 -21.34 -8.43
N LEU A 265 -0.44 -20.12 -8.34
CA LEU A 265 -0.71 -19.21 -7.21
C LEU A 265 -2.07 -18.51 -7.34
N VAL A 266 -2.47 -18.16 -8.56
CA VAL A 266 -3.83 -17.66 -8.87
C VAL A 266 -4.86 -18.67 -8.38
N ASP A 267 -4.68 -19.95 -8.72
CA ASP A 267 -5.56 -21.06 -8.31
C ASP A 267 -5.60 -21.24 -6.77
N LYS A 268 -4.57 -20.74 -6.07
CA LYS A 268 -4.48 -20.74 -4.60
C LYS A 268 -4.98 -19.45 -3.95
N GLY A 269 -5.42 -18.44 -4.70
CA GLY A 269 -6.03 -17.22 -4.16
C GLY A 269 -5.32 -15.90 -4.50
N LEU A 270 -4.19 -15.92 -5.20
CA LEU A 270 -3.50 -14.67 -5.62
C LEU A 270 -4.22 -13.94 -6.76
N LEU A 271 -5.32 -14.48 -7.29
CA LEU A 271 -6.14 -13.84 -8.31
C LEU A 271 -6.49 -12.39 -7.91
N GLY A 272 -6.19 -11.41 -8.77
CA GLY A 272 -6.39 -9.99 -8.49
C GLY A 272 -5.29 -9.32 -7.65
N GLY A 273 -4.24 -10.04 -7.29
CA GLY A 273 -3.09 -9.49 -6.57
C GLY A 273 -2.33 -8.43 -7.39
N PRO A 274 -1.77 -7.40 -6.73
CA PRO A 274 -1.02 -6.36 -7.43
C PRO A 274 0.26 -6.93 -8.06
N VAL A 275 0.53 -6.49 -9.28
CA VAL A 275 1.84 -6.64 -9.93
C VAL A 275 2.63 -5.34 -9.70
N ILE A 276 3.82 -5.46 -9.16
CA ILE A 276 4.63 -4.39 -8.58
C ILE A 276 5.93 -4.24 -9.37
N GLU A 277 6.27 -3.03 -9.80
CA GLU A 277 7.55 -2.75 -10.47
C GLU A 277 8.72 -2.79 -9.48
N ASP A 278 9.79 -3.51 -9.85
CA ASP A 278 11.01 -3.70 -9.05
C ASP A 278 11.85 -2.42 -8.81
N LYS A 279 11.55 -1.29 -9.47
CA LYS A 279 12.34 -0.05 -9.32
C LYS A 279 11.76 0.98 -8.37
N LYS A 280 10.43 1.04 -8.29
CA LYS A 280 9.74 2.09 -7.52
C LYS A 280 8.78 1.52 -6.49
N GLY A 281 8.52 0.21 -6.51
CA GLY A 281 7.48 -0.38 -5.68
C GLY A 281 6.08 0.14 -6.04
N GLU A 282 5.86 0.51 -7.31
CA GLU A 282 4.56 0.99 -7.80
C GLU A 282 3.77 -0.17 -8.42
N VAL A 283 2.46 -0.19 -8.21
CA VAL A 283 1.55 -1.16 -8.84
C VAL A 283 1.39 -0.81 -10.32
N VAL A 284 1.78 -1.75 -11.18
CA VAL A 284 1.71 -1.63 -12.64
C VAL A 284 0.56 -2.44 -13.25
N GLY A 285 -0.15 -3.23 -12.45
CA GLY A 285 -1.26 -4.05 -12.92
C GLY A 285 -1.85 -4.99 -11.87
N LEU A 286 -2.80 -5.82 -12.28
CA LEU A 286 -3.38 -6.90 -11.48
C LEU A 286 -3.13 -8.26 -12.14
N LEU A 287 -2.89 -9.27 -11.32
CA LEU A 287 -2.72 -10.66 -11.74
C LEU A 287 -4.06 -11.29 -12.14
N VAL A 288 -4.15 -11.84 -13.34
CA VAL A 288 -5.33 -12.55 -13.86
C VAL A 288 -4.93 -13.92 -14.45
N GLY A 289 -5.92 -14.74 -14.81
CA GLY A 289 -5.72 -16.05 -15.43
C GLY A 289 -5.95 -17.21 -14.46
N GLY A 290 -5.05 -18.19 -14.49
CA GLY A 290 -5.12 -19.43 -13.71
C GLY A 290 -4.43 -20.59 -14.42
N GLY A 291 -4.12 -21.66 -13.71
CA GLY A 291 -3.46 -22.85 -14.27
C GLY A 291 -2.12 -22.53 -14.95
N LYS A 292 -2.12 -22.51 -16.30
CA LYS A 292 -0.91 -22.27 -17.12
C LYS A 292 -0.87 -20.91 -17.81
N GLU A 293 -1.89 -20.07 -17.60
CA GLU A 293 -2.14 -18.88 -18.41
C GLU A 293 -2.16 -17.61 -17.55
N ALA A 294 -1.31 -17.53 -16.51
CA ALA A 294 -1.20 -16.29 -15.74
C ALA A 294 -0.68 -15.15 -16.61
N ARG A 295 -1.33 -14.00 -16.47
CA ARG A 295 -1.04 -12.76 -17.19
C ARG A 295 -1.42 -11.57 -16.30
N MET A 296 -1.07 -10.37 -16.73
CA MET A 296 -1.33 -9.13 -16.02
C MET A 296 -2.23 -8.21 -16.85
N ILE A 297 -3.27 -7.63 -16.24
CA ILE A 297 -3.95 -6.45 -16.79
C ILE A 297 -3.27 -5.18 -16.29
N GLY A 298 -3.16 -4.14 -17.12
CA GLY A 298 -2.35 -2.97 -16.82
C GLY A 298 -2.94 -2.01 -15.80
N VAL A 299 -2.10 -1.10 -15.32
CA VAL A 299 -2.51 -0.01 -14.42
C VAL A 299 -3.50 0.96 -15.07
N ARG A 300 -3.52 1.05 -16.40
CA ARG A 300 -4.48 1.91 -17.11
C ARG A 300 -5.90 1.44 -16.85
N GLU A 301 -6.14 0.14 -16.95
CA GLU A 301 -7.43 -0.50 -16.71
C GLU A 301 -7.89 -0.25 -15.26
N ILE A 302 -6.96 -0.32 -14.29
CA ILE A 302 -7.20 0.05 -12.89
C ILE A 302 -7.64 1.52 -12.78
N THR A 303 -6.86 2.44 -13.35
CA THR A 303 -7.14 3.88 -13.24
C THR A 303 -8.44 4.29 -13.93
N THR A 304 -8.81 3.63 -15.03
CA THR A 304 -10.10 3.84 -15.69
C THR A 304 -11.25 3.41 -14.78
N ALA A 305 -11.18 2.21 -14.19
CA ALA A 305 -12.22 1.72 -13.28
C ALA A 305 -12.38 2.64 -12.05
N LEU A 306 -11.27 3.13 -11.49
CA LEU A 306 -11.27 4.09 -10.38
C LEU A 306 -11.91 5.43 -10.77
N ALA A 307 -11.57 5.96 -11.94
CA ALA A 307 -12.15 7.21 -12.45
C ALA A 307 -13.66 7.07 -12.66
N GLU A 308 -14.12 5.96 -13.24
CA GLU A 308 -15.54 5.67 -13.45
C GLU A 308 -16.29 5.46 -12.14
N ALA A 309 -15.66 4.85 -11.14
CA ALA A 309 -16.17 4.72 -9.78
C ALA A 309 -16.13 6.05 -8.99
N LYS A 310 -15.50 7.10 -9.52
CA LYS A 310 -15.23 8.39 -8.85
C LYS A 310 -14.44 8.22 -7.53
N VAL A 311 -13.56 7.22 -7.49
CA VAL A 311 -12.71 6.91 -6.35
C VAL A 311 -11.28 7.37 -6.66
N PRO A 312 -10.77 8.44 -6.03
CA PRO A 312 -9.40 8.88 -6.27
C PRO A 312 -8.41 7.92 -5.59
N ALA A 313 -7.39 7.48 -6.34
CA ALA A 313 -6.19 6.89 -5.76
C ALA A 313 -5.34 7.99 -5.13
N ARG A 314 -5.00 7.86 -3.85
CA ARG A 314 -4.21 8.86 -3.12
C ARG A 314 -3.47 8.21 -1.97
N ARG A 315 -2.35 8.82 -1.57
CA ARG A 315 -1.57 8.38 -0.41
C ARG A 315 -2.06 9.09 0.86
N GLY A 316 -1.92 8.40 1.98
CA GLY A 316 -2.26 8.89 3.32
C GLY A 316 -1.05 9.31 4.14
N PRO A 317 -1.28 9.84 5.36
CA PRO A 317 -0.21 10.19 6.29
C PRO A 317 0.64 8.98 6.72
N ILE A 318 0.02 7.79 6.81
CA ILE A 318 0.72 6.53 7.14
C ILE A 318 1.76 6.21 6.07
N ASP A 319 1.39 6.29 4.79
CA ASP A 319 2.31 5.97 3.68
C ASP A 319 3.53 6.88 3.66
N ALA A 320 3.34 8.17 3.94
CA ALA A 320 4.43 9.14 4.00
C ALA A 320 5.37 8.86 5.18
N ALA A 321 4.82 8.55 6.36
CA ALA A 321 5.61 8.19 7.53
C ALA A 321 6.38 6.87 7.30
N PHE A 322 5.75 5.91 6.65
CA PHE A 322 6.33 4.60 6.38
C PHE A 322 7.44 4.65 5.33
N GLU A 323 7.27 5.40 4.24
CA GLU A 323 8.33 5.62 3.25
C GLU A 323 9.58 6.28 3.85
N GLN A 324 9.39 7.26 4.74
CA GLN A 324 10.51 7.87 5.47
C GLN A 324 11.23 6.85 6.37
N ALA A 325 10.48 5.97 7.03
CA ALA A 325 11.04 4.93 7.86
C ALA A 325 11.81 3.88 7.03
N LEU A 326 11.24 3.44 5.90
CA LEU A 326 11.88 2.53 4.96
C LEU A 326 13.17 3.11 4.38
N THR A 327 13.18 4.39 4.05
CA THR A 327 14.39 5.07 3.53
C THR A 327 15.54 4.95 4.52
N ARG A 328 15.29 5.22 5.81
CA ARG A 328 16.32 5.09 6.87
C ARG A 328 16.74 3.64 7.10
N PHE A 329 15.77 2.73 7.07
CA PHE A 329 16.02 1.30 7.28
C PHE A 329 16.90 0.70 6.18
N HIS A 330 16.57 0.97 4.91
CA HIS A 330 17.30 0.45 3.76
C HIS A 330 18.63 1.15 3.50
N THR A 331 18.85 2.32 4.11
CA THR A 331 20.17 2.99 4.14
C THR A 331 20.99 2.63 5.38
N GLU A 332 20.56 1.62 6.15
CA GLU A 332 21.25 1.11 7.34
C GLU A 332 21.37 2.12 8.51
N TYR A 333 20.57 3.20 8.51
CA TYR A 333 20.44 4.12 9.64
C TYR A 333 19.42 3.57 10.65
N TYR A 334 19.74 2.42 11.25
CA TYR A 334 18.81 1.70 12.11
C TYR A 334 18.43 2.48 13.37
N GLY A 335 19.36 3.27 13.94
CA GLY A 335 19.06 4.16 15.05
C GLY A 335 17.96 5.18 14.74
N ASP A 336 17.99 5.80 13.57
CA ASP A 336 16.99 6.78 13.12
C ASP A 336 15.70 6.11 12.59
N ALA A 337 15.79 4.88 12.10
CA ALA A 337 14.64 4.10 11.63
C ALA A 337 13.71 3.69 12.78
N VAL A 338 14.24 3.39 13.97
CA VAL A 338 13.44 3.00 15.15
C VAL A 338 12.32 3.99 15.49
N PRO A 339 12.58 5.28 15.77
CA PRO A 339 11.52 6.25 16.06
C PRO A 339 10.60 6.51 14.86
N ALA A 340 11.10 6.30 13.64
CA ALA A 340 10.30 6.43 12.43
C ALA A 340 9.23 5.34 12.32
N PHE A 341 9.60 4.07 12.53
CA PHE A 341 8.63 2.97 12.54
C PHE A 341 7.70 3.00 13.75
N GLN A 342 8.18 3.47 14.91
CA GLN A 342 7.30 3.72 16.06
C GLN A 342 6.17 4.68 15.69
N ARG A 343 6.47 5.78 14.99
CA ARG A 343 5.45 6.71 14.48
C ARG A 343 4.47 6.06 13.50
N VAL A 344 4.94 5.14 12.65
CA VAL A 344 4.04 4.39 11.76
C VAL A 344 3.06 3.55 12.58
N LEU A 345 3.55 2.85 13.61
CA LEU A 345 2.72 2.03 14.49
C LEU A 345 1.82 2.86 15.42
N GLU A 346 2.16 4.11 15.72
CA GLU A 346 1.25 5.05 16.39
C GLU A 346 0.06 5.42 15.49
N LEU A 347 0.30 5.61 14.18
CA LEU A 347 -0.75 5.93 13.21
C LEU A 347 -1.60 4.69 12.85
N TYR A 348 -0.95 3.54 12.73
CA TYR A 348 -1.56 2.27 12.36
C TYR A 348 -0.93 1.10 13.14
N PRO A 349 -1.45 0.79 14.34
CA PRO A 349 -0.85 -0.21 15.24
C PRO A 349 -0.70 -1.60 14.65
N GLY A 350 -1.55 -1.95 13.67
CA GLY A 350 -1.54 -3.25 13.01
C GLY A 350 -0.52 -3.41 11.87
N HIS A 351 0.31 -2.40 11.58
CA HIS A 351 1.16 -2.40 10.39
C HIS A 351 2.25 -3.50 10.43
N VAL A 352 2.02 -4.62 9.73
CA VAL A 352 2.87 -5.81 9.82
C VAL A 352 4.32 -5.57 9.41
N VAL A 353 4.54 -4.87 8.28
CA VAL A 353 5.88 -4.64 7.73
C VAL A 353 6.67 -3.67 8.62
N ALA A 354 6.06 -2.58 9.09
CA ALA A 354 6.67 -1.66 10.03
C ALA A 354 7.04 -2.34 11.36
N ALA A 355 6.19 -3.22 11.89
CA ALA A 355 6.50 -3.99 13.09
C ALA A 355 7.70 -4.93 12.90
N ALA A 356 7.77 -5.62 11.75
CA ALA A 356 8.90 -6.47 11.40
C ALA A 356 10.21 -5.68 11.25
N HIS A 357 10.18 -4.57 10.50
CA HIS A 357 11.35 -3.72 10.31
C HIS A 357 11.78 -3.00 11.58
N LEU A 358 10.84 -2.60 12.44
CA LEU A 358 11.15 -2.06 13.77
C LEU A 358 11.95 -3.06 14.61
N LYS A 359 11.54 -4.33 14.63
CA LYS A 359 12.26 -5.38 15.36
C LYS A 359 13.69 -5.54 14.84
N THR A 360 13.87 -5.55 13.52
CA THR A 360 15.19 -5.63 12.89
C THR A 360 16.04 -4.38 13.20
N ALA A 361 15.45 -3.19 13.08
CA ALA A 361 16.14 -1.93 13.38
C ALA A 361 16.55 -1.85 14.86
N GLN A 362 15.70 -2.29 15.79
CA GLN A 362 16.04 -2.34 17.21
C GLN A 362 17.20 -3.30 17.51
N ALA A 363 17.27 -4.44 16.81
CA ALA A 363 18.34 -5.41 16.97
C ALA A 363 19.69 -4.93 16.42
N LYS A 364 19.66 -4.11 15.36
CA LYS A 364 20.86 -3.57 14.70
C LYS A 364 21.26 -2.18 15.17
N ARG A 365 20.41 -1.47 15.91
CA ARG A 365 20.73 -0.13 16.43
C ARG A 365 21.97 -0.18 17.30
N GLY A 366 22.95 0.69 17.01
CA GLY A 366 24.20 0.77 17.77
C GLY A 366 25.23 -0.31 17.42
N THR A 367 24.95 -1.20 16.46
CA THR A 367 25.91 -2.22 16.01
C THR A 367 26.78 -1.68 14.86
N ALA A 368 27.74 -2.48 14.40
CA ALA A 368 28.60 -2.10 13.27
C ALA A 368 27.81 -2.00 11.94
N GLU A 369 26.61 -2.57 11.88
CA GLU A 369 25.69 -2.46 10.77
C GLU A 369 24.87 -1.16 10.80
N ASP A 370 24.95 -0.36 11.86
CA ASP A 370 24.24 0.93 11.95
C ASP A 370 25.13 2.09 11.49
N GLU A 371 24.86 2.61 10.29
CA GLU A 371 25.59 3.72 9.68
C GLU A 371 25.53 5.01 10.53
N GLY A 372 24.45 5.19 11.30
CA GLY A 372 24.35 6.31 12.25
C GLY A 372 25.41 6.25 13.34
N THR A 373 25.77 5.04 13.77
CA THR A 373 26.78 4.81 14.82
C THR A 373 28.19 4.98 14.28
N LYS A 374 28.46 4.53 13.04
CA LYS A 374 29.75 4.76 12.35
C LYS A 374 30.07 6.24 12.22
N ARG A 375 29.06 7.04 11.86
CA ARG A 375 29.23 8.49 11.70
C ARG A 375 29.47 9.21 13.03
N ALA A 376 28.81 8.79 14.10
CA ALA A 376 29.05 9.32 15.44
C ALA A 376 30.47 8.98 15.92
N ALA A 377 30.92 7.75 15.73
CA ALA A 377 32.28 7.33 16.06
C ALA A 377 33.36 8.09 15.26
N ALA A 378 33.14 8.29 13.95
CA ALA A 378 34.05 9.10 13.12
C ALA A 378 34.08 10.57 13.55
N ALA A 379 32.94 11.14 13.95
CA ALA A 379 32.87 12.51 14.45
C ALA A 379 33.56 12.67 15.82
N ASP A 380 33.51 11.64 16.68
CA ASP A 380 34.22 11.63 17.96
C ASP A 380 35.74 11.42 17.79
N GLU A 381 36.18 10.69 16.76
CA GLU A 381 37.61 10.61 16.39
C GLU A 381 38.15 11.94 15.85
N ASP A 382 37.36 12.67 15.04
CA ASP A 382 37.70 14.01 14.56
C ASP A 382 37.67 15.06 15.68
N ALA A 383 36.77 14.91 16.67
CA ALA A 383 36.70 15.79 17.84
C ALA A 383 37.74 15.44 18.93
N GLY A 384 38.18 14.18 19.00
CA GLY A 384 39.08 13.64 20.03
C GLY A 384 40.56 13.50 19.62
N GLY A 385 40.89 13.58 18.32
CA GLY A 385 42.23 13.28 17.79
C GLY A 385 42.96 14.43 17.09
N GLY A 386 42.42 15.65 17.12
CA GLY A 386 42.98 16.83 16.47
C GLY A 386 43.57 17.85 17.45
N GLY A 387 44.22 17.40 18.52
CA GLY A 387 45.14 18.27 19.26
C GLY A 387 46.21 18.72 18.29
N VAL A 388 46.05 19.90 17.68
CA VAL A 388 47.04 20.53 16.81
C VAL A 388 48.36 20.40 17.57
N PRO A 389 49.36 19.65 17.04
CA PRO A 389 50.61 19.54 17.75
C PRO A 389 51.09 20.97 17.96
N LEU A 390 51.23 21.40 19.22
CA LEU A 390 51.77 22.73 19.56
C LEU A 390 53.25 22.85 19.14
N TRP A 391 53.84 21.77 18.63
CA TRP A 391 55.20 21.70 18.10
C TRP A 391 55.51 22.77 17.03
N PRO A 392 54.73 22.96 15.94
CA PRO A 392 54.91 24.08 15.01
C PRO A 392 54.82 25.46 15.68
N PHE A 393 54.06 25.63 16.76
CA PHE A 393 53.99 26.90 17.50
C PHE A 393 55.16 27.08 18.48
N LEU A 394 55.72 26.00 19.03
CA LEU A 394 56.95 26.03 19.83
C LEU A 394 58.21 26.20 18.94
N ALA A 395 58.23 25.59 17.75
CA ALA A 395 59.28 25.75 16.75
C ALA A 395 59.19 27.13 16.07
N GLY A 396 57.98 27.59 15.72
CA GLY A 396 57.72 28.92 15.17
C GLY A 396 57.98 30.03 16.18
N GLY A 397 57.58 29.85 17.45
CA GLY A 397 57.88 30.76 18.56
C GLY A 397 59.38 30.85 18.85
N GLY A 398 60.11 29.74 18.81
CA GLY A 398 61.57 29.72 18.94
C GLY A 398 62.28 30.49 17.83
N VAL A 399 61.83 30.37 16.58
CA VAL A 399 62.40 31.11 15.44
C VAL A 399 62.07 32.61 15.53
N LEU A 400 60.88 32.97 15.99
CA LEU A 400 60.47 34.37 16.11
C LEU A 400 61.17 35.07 17.29
N VAL A 401 61.36 34.37 18.42
CA VAL A 401 62.18 34.86 19.55
C VAL A 401 63.66 34.96 19.15
N ALA A 402 64.20 34.01 18.36
CA ALA A 402 65.56 34.10 17.84
C ALA A 402 65.73 35.26 16.83
N ALA A 403 64.73 35.53 16.00
CA ALA A 403 64.74 36.65 15.05
C ALA A 403 64.63 38.02 15.76
N VAL A 404 63.80 38.12 16.80
CA VAL A 404 63.70 39.33 17.64
C VAL A 404 64.97 39.52 18.47
N ALA A 405 65.56 38.46 19.03
CA ALA A 405 66.83 38.54 19.74
C ALA A 405 67.99 38.93 18.79
N ALA A 406 68.04 38.40 17.57
CA ALA A 406 69.03 38.79 16.56
C ALA A 406 68.83 40.23 16.05
N GLY A 407 67.57 40.66 15.88
CA GLY A 407 67.21 42.03 15.52
C GLY A 407 67.55 43.05 16.61
N ALA A 408 67.28 42.71 17.88
CA ALA A 408 67.67 43.51 19.04
C ALA A 408 69.21 43.58 19.20
N LEU A 409 69.93 42.48 18.95
CA LEU A 409 71.41 42.46 19.00
C LEU A 409 72.04 43.31 17.87
N LEU A 410 71.39 43.39 16.71
CA LEU A 410 71.82 44.22 15.58
C LEU A 410 71.50 45.71 15.78
N LEU A 411 70.36 46.04 16.40
CA LEU A 411 70.00 47.42 16.75
C LEU A 411 70.81 47.93 17.95
N TRP A 412 71.16 47.07 18.90
CA TRP A 412 72.00 47.45 20.05
C TRP A 412 73.46 47.75 19.66
N ARG A 413 73.92 47.29 18.48
CA ARG A 413 75.22 47.67 17.90
C ARG A 413 75.23 49.00 17.13
N ARG A 414 74.06 49.59 16.85
CA ARG A 414 73.94 50.84 16.09
C ARG A 414 72.97 51.79 16.79
N GLY A 415 73.49 52.58 17.71
CA GLY A 415 72.81 53.80 18.14
C GLY A 415 72.90 54.09 19.63
N ALA A 416 74.10 54.42 20.09
CA ALA A 416 74.22 55.41 21.15
C ALA A 416 74.00 56.80 20.53
N ALA A 417 73.34 57.69 21.29
CA ALA A 417 73.06 59.12 21.05
C ALA A 417 71.79 59.45 20.25
N GLN A 418 70.67 59.73 20.93
CA GLN A 418 70.26 61.08 21.36
C GLN A 418 68.81 61.09 21.91
N ASP A 419 68.66 61.77 23.05
CA ASP A 419 67.44 62.19 23.77
C ASP A 419 67.35 63.75 23.64
N PRO A 420 66.30 64.48 24.12
CA PRO A 420 64.92 64.55 23.61
C PRO A 420 64.35 66.01 23.49
N ASP A 421 63.09 66.13 23.02
CA ASP A 421 62.04 67.18 23.28
C ASP A 421 62.21 68.66 22.82
N PRO A 422 61.15 69.54 22.83
CA PRO A 422 59.66 69.40 22.79
C PRO A 422 58.90 70.45 21.89
N ALA A 423 57.53 70.45 21.94
CA ALA A 423 56.54 71.51 21.60
C ALA A 423 56.33 71.89 20.10
N GLU A 424 55.22 72.42 19.55
CA GLU A 424 53.98 73.13 19.97
C GLU A 424 53.02 73.16 18.74
N ALA A 425 51.69 73.00 18.90
CA ALA A 425 50.58 73.96 18.65
C ALA A 425 50.31 74.59 17.24
N GLY A 426 49.02 74.59 16.83
CA GLY A 426 48.38 75.49 15.83
C GLY A 426 47.40 74.81 14.84
N THR A 427 46.06 74.88 14.99
CA THR A 427 45.07 75.85 14.38
C THR A 427 44.96 75.83 12.84
N VAL A 428 43.85 75.91 12.08
CA VAL A 428 42.40 76.23 12.19
C VAL A 428 41.79 75.95 10.78
N GLU A 429 40.53 75.52 10.62
CA GLU A 429 39.55 76.19 9.72
C GLU A 429 38.11 75.63 9.79
N THR A 430 37.18 76.53 9.51
CA THR A 430 35.76 76.62 9.85
C THR A 430 34.80 76.17 8.74
N GLY A 431 33.55 75.82 9.08
CA GLY A 431 32.42 75.92 8.14
C GLY A 431 31.12 75.22 8.58
N VAL A 432 30.19 75.97 9.15
CA VAL A 432 28.75 75.61 9.33
C VAL A 432 27.93 76.54 8.43
N PRO A 433 26.85 76.06 7.78
CA PRO A 433 25.53 76.59 8.13
C PRO A 433 24.43 75.50 8.21
N VAL A 434 23.48 75.75 9.11
CA VAL A 434 22.16 75.08 9.27
C VAL A 434 21.09 76.01 8.66
N PRO A 435 20.03 75.48 7.99
CA PRO A 435 18.69 75.46 8.61
C PRO A 435 17.80 74.23 8.26
N GLU A 436 17.22 73.60 9.30
CA GLU A 436 15.81 73.16 9.57
C GLU A 436 14.86 72.48 8.52
N PRO A 437 13.73 71.82 8.92
CA PRO A 437 13.36 70.41 8.58
C PRO A 437 11.95 70.30 7.88
N PRO A 438 11.12 69.21 7.98
CA PRO A 438 11.32 67.75 8.07
C PRO A 438 10.61 66.97 6.93
N VAL A 439 11.03 65.72 6.64
CA VAL A 439 10.17 64.72 5.99
C VAL A 439 10.16 63.42 6.80
N ALA A 440 8.95 62.98 7.12
CA ALA A 440 8.63 61.83 7.95
C ALA A 440 9.03 60.50 7.31
N ILE A 441 9.75 59.67 8.07
CA ILE A 441 9.91 58.23 7.80
C ILE A 441 8.96 57.48 8.75
N PRO A 442 8.10 56.56 8.25
CA PRO A 442 7.20 55.81 9.11
C PRO A 442 8.01 54.83 9.98
N ARG A 443 7.87 55.00 11.30
CA ARG A 443 8.35 54.04 12.31
C ARG A 443 7.60 52.71 12.13
N ARG A 444 8.36 51.62 12.09
CA ARG A 444 7.85 50.25 12.28
C ARG A 444 7.14 50.17 13.65
N PRO A 445 6.00 49.47 13.74
CA PRO A 445 5.39 49.20 15.03
C PRO A 445 6.25 48.22 15.85
N PRO A 446 6.26 48.34 17.19
CA PRO A 446 6.93 47.40 18.08
C PRO A 446 6.26 46.02 18.02
N VAL A 447 7.09 44.99 18.12
CA VAL A 447 6.69 43.59 18.17
C VAL A 447 5.98 43.34 19.50
N ASP A 448 4.76 42.83 19.41
CA ASP A 448 3.89 42.49 20.53
C ASP A 448 4.37 41.15 21.12
N GLU A 449 5.10 41.24 22.22
CA GLU A 449 5.65 40.10 22.97
C GLU A 449 4.58 39.65 23.98
N GLY A 450 3.56 38.95 23.46
CA GLY A 450 2.35 38.61 24.23
C GLY A 450 1.47 37.55 23.58
N ALA A 451 2.05 36.46 23.06
CA ALA A 451 1.29 35.30 22.62
C ALA A 451 1.43 34.14 23.62
N ASN A 452 0.36 33.95 24.40
CA ASN A 452 0.17 32.82 25.30
C ASN A 452 0.43 31.47 24.60
N PRO A 453 1.05 30.47 25.27
CA PRO A 453 1.09 29.13 24.74
C PRO A 453 -0.34 28.59 24.63
N THR A 454 -0.70 28.12 23.44
CA THR A 454 -1.91 27.34 23.20
C THR A 454 -1.83 26.07 24.05
N VAL A 455 -2.55 26.07 25.16
CA VAL A 455 -2.82 24.88 25.97
C VAL A 455 -3.66 23.93 25.12
N VAL A 456 -3.05 22.84 24.67
CA VAL A 456 -3.79 21.68 24.15
C VAL A 456 -4.50 21.06 25.34
N VAL A 457 -5.81 21.28 25.43
CA VAL A 457 -6.69 20.58 26.37
C VAL A 457 -6.74 19.11 25.93
N GLY A 458 -5.90 18.28 26.55
CA GLY A 458 -6.05 16.84 26.50
C GLY A 458 -7.42 16.47 27.07
N ARG A 459 -8.30 15.91 26.23
CA ARG A 459 -9.51 15.25 26.70
C ARG A 459 -9.08 14.00 27.43
N SER A 460 -9.17 14.03 28.76
CA SER A 460 -9.10 12.86 29.61
C SER A 460 -10.24 11.91 29.22
N PHE A 461 -9.87 10.71 28.76
CA PHE A 461 -10.80 9.59 28.67
C PHE A 461 -11.17 9.15 30.10
N PRO A 462 -12.44 8.85 30.40
CA PRO A 462 -12.79 8.24 31.67
C PRO A 462 -12.10 6.87 31.77
N ALA A 463 -11.40 6.67 32.88
CA ALA A 463 -10.71 5.43 33.20
C ALA A 463 -11.69 4.24 33.12
N LEU A 464 -11.34 3.25 32.30
CA LEU A 464 -11.95 1.93 32.36
C LEU A 464 -11.76 1.34 33.77
N PRO A 465 -12.77 0.69 34.36
CA PRO A 465 -12.62 0.05 35.66
C PRO A 465 -11.55 -1.04 35.60
N LYS A 466 -10.58 -0.99 36.52
CA LYS A 466 -9.61 -2.05 36.79
C LYS A 466 -10.38 -3.34 37.13
N ILE A 467 -10.31 -4.33 36.24
CA ILE A 467 -10.68 -5.70 36.57
C ILE A 467 -9.49 -6.29 37.34
N ALA A 468 -9.71 -6.62 38.60
CA ALA A 468 -8.75 -7.33 39.42
C ALA A 468 -8.58 -8.78 38.90
N PRO A 469 -7.36 -9.35 38.89
CA PRO A 469 -7.16 -10.74 38.54
C PRO A 469 -7.41 -11.61 39.78
N GLY A 470 -8.42 -12.48 39.72
CA GLY A 470 -8.66 -13.50 40.75
C GLY A 470 -10.07 -14.06 40.73
N ASP A 471 -10.30 -15.11 39.93
CA ASP A 471 -10.82 -16.42 40.38
C ASP A 471 -11.36 -17.25 39.19
N PRO A 472 -11.03 -18.55 39.09
CA PRO A 472 -11.51 -19.43 38.03
C PRO A 472 -12.83 -20.10 38.44
N PRO A 473 -13.68 -20.48 37.46
CA PRO A 473 -14.45 -21.71 37.67
C PRO A 473 -14.46 -22.63 36.44
N THR A 474 -13.97 -23.85 36.68
CA THR A 474 -14.62 -25.15 36.42
C THR A 474 -15.50 -25.31 35.18
N GLY A 475 -15.14 -26.27 34.33
CA GLY A 475 -15.89 -26.73 33.16
C GLY A 475 -17.15 -27.56 33.47
N PRO A 476 -17.43 -28.62 32.67
CA PRO A 476 -18.41 -28.55 31.60
C PRO A 476 -19.71 -29.32 31.92
N GLY A 477 -20.85 -28.85 31.39
CA GLY A 477 -22.13 -29.53 31.51
C GLY A 477 -23.05 -29.16 30.35
N GLY A 478 -23.41 -30.18 29.56
CA GLY A 478 -24.30 -30.11 28.40
C GLY A 478 -25.80 -29.98 28.75
N PRO A 479 -26.70 -30.35 27.82
CA PRO A 479 -27.76 -29.48 27.34
C PRO A 479 -29.11 -29.74 28.00
N SER A 480 -29.99 -28.72 28.01
CA SER A 480 -31.42 -28.95 28.23
C SER A 480 -32.25 -27.98 27.39
N ALA A 481 -33.07 -28.57 26.51
CA ALA A 481 -34.14 -27.92 25.77
C ALA A 481 -35.35 -27.69 26.67
N ALA A 482 -36.09 -26.59 26.46
CA ALA A 482 -37.55 -26.52 26.55
C ALA A 482 -38.05 -25.10 26.15
N PRO A 483 -39.33 -24.95 25.75
CA PRO A 483 -39.79 -23.93 24.82
C PRO A 483 -40.75 -22.89 25.43
N GLY A 484 -41.00 -21.80 24.72
CA GLY A 484 -42.28 -21.07 24.79
C GLY A 484 -42.20 -19.54 24.83
N GLY A 485 -42.98 -18.90 23.94
CA GLY A 485 -43.60 -17.60 24.21
C GLY A 485 -43.32 -16.48 23.21
N PRO A 486 -44.32 -16.00 22.44
CA PRO A 486 -44.13 -14.93 21.45
C PRO A 486 -44.24 -13.55 22.10
N SER A 487 -43.31 -12.65 21.77
CA SER A 487 -43.40 -11.23 22.12
C SER A 487 -43.77 -10.41 20.88
N THR A 488 -45.05 -10.06 20.80
CA THR A 488 -45.58 -9.00 19.94
C THR A 488 -45.12 -7.63 20.43
N GLY A 489 -44.45 -6.86 19.57
CA GLY A 489 -44.11 -5.45 19.77
C GLY A 489 -44.36 -4.63 18.48
N PRO A 490 -44.75 -3.36 18.59
CA PRO A 490 -45.64 -2.71 17.63
C PRO A 490 -44.96 -2.13 16.39
N GLY A 491 -45.73 -2.08 15.31
CA GLY A 491 -45.32 -1.70 13.97
C GLY A 491 -44.84 -0.27 13.80
N ARG A 492 -43.96 -0.10 12.81
CA ARG A 492 -43.59 1.19 12.23
C ARG A 492 -44.39 1.40 10.93
N PRO A 493 -44.83 2.63 10.65
CA PRO A 493 -45.67 2.91 9.49
C PRO A 493 -44.88 2.87 8.17
N VAL A 494 -45.48 2.21 7.18
CA VAL A 494 -45.10 2.23 5.77
C VAL A 494 -45.53 3.58 5.18
N LEU A 495 -44.57 4.38 4.69
CA LEU A 495 -44.85 5.54 3.86
C LEU A 495 -44.96 5.08 2.40
N VAL A 496 -46.20 4.95 1.93
CA VAL A 496 -46.54 4.83 0.51
C VAL A 496 -46.71 6.23 -0.06
N ALA A 497 -45.75 6.70 -0.86
CA ALA A 497 -45.95 7.86 -1.72
C ALA A 497 -46.61 7.40 -3.02
N ARG A 498 -47.90 7.71 -3.17
CA ARG A 498 -48.60 7.75 -4.46
C ARG A 498 -48.20 9.03 -5.19
N ASP A 499 -47.77 8.90 -6.44
CA ASP A 499 -47.71 10.02 -7.38
C ASP A 499 -48.75 9.77 -8.50
N PRO A 500 -49.67 10.71 -8.79
CA PRO A 500 -50.70 10.54 -9.81
C PRO A 500 -50.29 11.18 -11.14
N GLY A 501 -50.64 10.52 -12.25
CA GLY A 501 -50.92 11.22 -13.51
C GLY A 501 -50.05 10.84 -14.71
N ARG A 502 -50.58 9.90 -15.49
CA ARG A 502 -50.28 9.69 -16.93
C ARG A 502 -50.97 10.81 -17.75
N PRO A 503 -50.53 11.09 -19.00
CA PRO A 503 -51.03 10.32 -20.15
C PRO A 503 -49.92 10.02 -21.18
N GLU A 504 -49.71 8.77 -21.61
CA GLU A 504 -50.30 8.11 -22.80
C GLU A 504 -50.44 8.99 -24.05
N GLY A 505 -49.67 8.65 -25.09
CA GLY A 505 -50.03 8.95 -26.47
C GLY A 505 -48.88 8.91 -27.49
N THR A 506 -48.90 7.84 -28.32
CA THR A 506 -48.51 7.80 -29.75
C THR A 506 -47.08 7.35 -30.12
N ALA A 507 -47.02 6.16 -30.75
CA ALA A 507 -46.06 5.76 -31.80
C ALA A 507 -46.86 5.62 -33.12
N PRO A 508 -46.30 5.27 -34.31
CA PRO A 508 -44.90 5.16 -34.75
C PRO A 508 -44.64 5.85 -36.12
N ASN A 509 -43.37 5.95 -36.55
CA ASN A 509 -42.84 5.98 -37.94
C ASN A 509 -41.29 6.01 -37.80
N GLY A 510 -40.46 5.20 -38.44
CA GLY A 510 -40.44 4.77 -39.84
C GLY A 510 -39.46 5.65 -40.62
N GLY A 511 -38.28 5.14 -41.03
CA GLY A 511 -37.46 5.77 -42.06
C GLY A 511 -35.94 5.84 -41.83
N ASP A 512 -35.25 4.83 -42.39
CA ASP A 512 -33.97 4.81 -43.15
C ASP A 512 -32.99 6.01 -43.23
N THR A 513 -31.73 5.61 -43.48
CA THR A 513 -30.53 6.34 -43.99
C THR A 513 -29.68 7.05 -42.91
N ALA A 514 -28.34 7.04 -42.90
CA ALA A 514 -27.35 6.76 -43.93
C ALA A 514 -26.01 6.29 -43.32
N ALA A 515 -25.31 5.44 -44.07
CA ALA A 515 -23.87 5.26 -43.98
C ALA A 515 -23.15 6.52 -44.50
N GLY A 516 -22.00 6.89 -43.92
CA GLY A 516 -21.18 7.97 -44.47
C GLY A 516 -19.98 8.39 -43.64
N ALA A 517 -18.84 7.79 -43.97
CA ALA A 517 -17.52 8.40 -44.11
C ALA A 517 -16.76 9.00 -42.90
N ALA A 518 -15.64 8.32 -42.65
CA ALA A 518 -14.30 8.84 -42.32
C ALA A 518 -14.06 10.34 -42.54
N GLY A 519 -13.45 10.97 -41.52
CA GLY A 519 -12.78 12.26 -41.61
C GLY A 519 -11.58 12.29 -40.68
N ALA A 520 -10.39 12.07 -41.26
CA ALA A 520 -9.12 12.35 -40.61
C ALA A 520 -8.94 13.87 -40.46
N GLY A 521 -8.72 14.34 -39.23
CA GLY A 521 -8.42 15.73 -38.92
C GLY A 521 -7.12 15.82 -38.14
N ALA A 522 -6.05 16.20 -38.83
CA ALA A 522 -4.81 16.67 -38.22
C ALA A 522 -5.07 18.03 -37.57
N GLY A 523 -4.88 18.11 -36.25
CA GLY A 523 -5.07 19.32 -35.43
C GLY A 523 -3.75 19.82 -34.87
N ALA A 524 -3.46 21.08 -35.15
CA ALA A 524 -2.23 21.80 -34.89
C ALA A 524 -1.85 21.92 -33.40
N ALA A 525 -0.55 22.00 -33.16
CA ALA A 525 0.07 22.31 -31.88
C ALA A 525 -0.28 23.73 -31.41
N GLY A 526 -0.94 23.83 -30.25
CA GLY A 526 -1.10 25.07 -29.50
C GLY A 526 -0.01 25.19 -28.44
N THR A 527 0.75 26.28 -28.48
CA THR A 527 1.73 26.67 -27.45
C THR A 527 1.01 27.15 -26.19
N ASN A 528 1.23 26.47 -25.07
CA ASN A 528 0.70 26.83 -23.75
C ASN A 528 1.64 27.88 -23.08
N PRO A 529 1.20 29.11 -22.78
CA PRO A 529 1.96 30.05 -21.98
C PRO A 529 1.65 29.79 -20.50
N GLY A 530 2.49 29.01 -19.82
CA GLY A 530 2.31 28.75 -18.39
C GLY A 530 3.03 27.53 -17.85
N ALA A 531 4.18 27.14 -18.42
CA ALA A 531 5.01 26.12 -17.80
C ALA A 531 5.58 26.68 -16.49
N ALA A 532 4.95 26.34 -15.37
CA ALA A 532 5.45 26.65 -14.06
C ALA A 532 6.85 26.05 -13.89
N VAL A 533 7.82 26.89 -13.57
CA VAL A 533 9.19 26.47 -13.31
C VAL A 533 9.17 25.55 -12.09
N GLN A 534 9.55 24.29 -12.29
CA GLN A 534 9.66 23.28 -11.23
C GLN A 534 10.72 23.75 -10.22
N LYS A 535 10.29 24.12 -9.01
CA LYS A 535 11.20 24.52 -7.92
C LYS A 535 11.74 23.29 -7.18
N TYR A 536 12.98 23.37 -6.72
CA TYR A 536 13.65 22.35 -5.91
C TYR A 536 14.09 22.95 -4.58
N CYS A 537 14.12 22.15 -3.51
CA CYS A 537 14.61 22.58 -2.21
C CYS A 537 16.13 22.76 -2.24
N THR A 538 16.61 23.93 -1.81
CA THR A 538 18.04 24.25 -1.79
C THR A 538 18.83 23.46 -0.73
N ALA A 539 18.17 22.98 0.32
CA ALA A 539 18.83 22.19 1.36
C ALA A 539 18.99 20.70 1.01
N CYS A 540 18.00 20.08 0.37
CA CYS A 540 18.01 18.63 0.11
C CYS A 540 17.84 18.24 -1.37
N GLY A 541 17.68 19.19 -2.28
CA GLY A 541 17.53 18.95 -3.71
C GLY A 541 16.17 18.37 -4.15
N MET A 542 15.26 18.07 -3.23
CA MET A 542 13.96 17.45 -3.55
C MET A 542 12.97 18.45 -4.17
N ARG A 543 12.10 17.96 -5.07
CA ARG A 543 11.07 18.78 -5.73
C ARG A 543 10.10 19.40 -4.73
N LEU A 544 9.84 20.69 -4.88
CA LEU A 544 8.82 21.40 -4.10
C LEU A 544 7.47 21.31 -4.81
N GLY A 545 6.42 20.99 -4.06
CA GLY A 545 5.05 21.06 -4.57
C GLY A 545 4.63 22.51 -4.84
N HIS A 546 3.71 22.71 -5.79
CA HIS A 546 3.42 24.00 -6.42
C HIS A 546 2.88 25.11 -5.48
N ALA A 547 2.60 24.81 -4.21
CA ALA A 547 2.09 25.74 -3.20
C ALA A 547 2.73 25.59 -1.80
N HIS A 548 3.80 24.79 -1.66
CA HIS A 548 4.38 24.53 -0.34
C HIS A 548 5.43 25.59 0.05
N ARG A 549 5.20 26.23 1.19
CA ARG A 549 6.17 27.16 1.83
C ARG A 549 7.33 26.46 2.53
N PHE A 550 7.23 25.14 2.71
CA PHE A 550 8.25 24.30 3.34
C PHE A 550 8.46 23.04 2.50
N CYS A 551 9.69 22.56 2.46
CA CYS A 551 9.98 21.27 1.83
C CYS A 551 9.30 20.15 2.62
N GLY A 552 8.39 19.41 1.99
CA GLY A 552 7.72 18.27 2.62
C GLY A 552 8.67 17.12 3.01
N PHE A 553 9.90 17.12 2.49
CA PHE A 553 10.91 16.10 2.78
C PHE A 553 11.77 16.46 4.00
N CYS A 554 12.36 17.67 4.04
CA CYS A 554 13.29 18.06 5.12
C CYS A 554 12.76 19.16 6.07
N GLY A 555 11.56 19.70 5.81
CA GLY A 555 10.95 20.76 6.63
C GLY A 555 11.54 22.16 6.46
N HIS A 556 12.57 22.33 5.63
CA HIS A 556 13.22 23.63 5.43
C HIS A 556 12.32 24.59 4.64
N PRO A 557 12.25 25.90 4.98
CA PRO A 557 11.42 26.86 4.25
C PRO A 557 11.89 26.97 2.80
N ALA A 558 10.93 27.04 1.88
CA ALA A 558 11.21 27.38 0.50
C ALA A 558 11.56 28.87 0.47
N GLU A 559 12.84 29.20 0.32
CA GLU A 559 13.28 30.58 0.11
C GLU A 559 12.53 31.17 -1.10
N ALA A 560 12.01 32.39 -0.95
CA ALA A 560 11.04 33.01 -1.85
C ALA A 560 11.62 33.31 -3.24
#